data_AF-M0QZ13-F1
#
_entry.id   AF-M0QZ13-F1
#
_cell.length_a   1.000
_cell.length_b   1.000
_cell.length_c   1.000
_cell.angle_alpha   90.00
_cell.angle_beta   90.00
_cell.angle_gamma   90.00
#
_symmetry.space_group_name_H-M   'P 1'
#
loop_
_entity.id
_entity.type
_entity.pdbx_description
1 polymer ?
#
loop_
_entity_poly.entity_id
_entity_poly.type
_entity_poly.pdbx_seq_one_letter_code
_entity_poly.pdbx_strand_id
1 'polypeptide(L)'
;MAEAHQAVGFRPSLTSDGAEVELSAPVLQEIYLSGLRSWKRHLSRFWNDFLTGVFPASPLSWLFLFSAIQLAWFLQLDPSLGLMEKIKELLPDWGGQHHGLRGVLAAALFASCLWGALIFTLHVALRLLLSYHGWLLEPHGAMSSPTKTWLALVRIFSGRHPMLFSYQRSLPRQPVPSVQDTVRKYLESVRPILSDEDFDWTAVLAQEFLRLQASLLQWYLRLKSWWASNYVSDWWEEFVYLRSRNPLMVNSNYYMM
;
A
#
# COMPACT_ATOMS: atom_id res chain seq x y z
N MET A 1 -5.09 26.80 -13.68
CA MET A 1 -5.32 27.79 -14.77
C MET A 1 -6.00 27.22 -16.02
N ALA A 2 -5.90 25.91 -16.34
CA ALA A 2 -6.61 25.33 -17.50
C ALA A 2 -8.15 25.21 -17.33
N GLU A 3 -8.65 25.14 -16.10
CA GLU A 3 -10.08 25.01 -15.79
C GLU A 3 -10.87 26.31 -16.07
N ALA A 4 -10.22 27.47 -16.01
CA ALA A 4 -10.86 28.76 -16.28
C ALA A 4 -11.27 28.93 -17.76
N HIS A 5 -10.58 28.28 -18.70
CA HIS A 5 -10.97 28.31 -20.12
C HIS A 5 -12.16 27.40 -20.43
N GLN A 6 -12.36 26.31 -19.67
CA GLN A 6 -13.48 25.39 -19.87
C GLN A 6 -14.83 26.04 -19.50
N ALA A 7 -14.83 26.98 -18.54
CA ALA A 7 -16.02 27.73 -18.15
C ALA A 7 -16.48 28.76 -19.19
N VAL A 8 -15.64 29.15 -20.16
CA VAL A 8 -15.98 30.18 -21.17
C VAL A 8 -16.94 29.64 -22.24
N GLY A 9 -16.96 28.32 -22.49
CA GLY A 9 -17.91 27.68 -23.40
C GLY A 9 -19.32 27.52 -22.83
N PHE A 10 -19.48 27.66 -21.50
CA PHE A 10 -20.76 27.66 -20.80
C PHE A 10 -21.22 29.10 -20.55
N ARG A 11 -21.46 29.88 -21.61
CA ARG A 11 -22.23 31.11 -21.47
C ARG A 11 -23.69 30.81 -21.77
N PRO A 12 -24.57 30.69 -20.76
CA PRO A 12 -26.00 30.73 -21.04
C PRO A 12 -26.30 32.14 -21.57
N SER A 13 -26.83 32.26 -22.78
CA SER A 13 -27.45 33.50 -23.22
C SER A 13 -28.64 33.75 -22.30
N LEU A 14 -28.50 34.67 -21.35
CA LEU A 14 -29.60 35.15 -20.51
C LEU A 14 -30.55 35.98 -21.39
N THR A 15 -31.38 35.31 -22.17
CA THR A 15 -32.58 35.87 -22.81
C THR A 15 -33.80 35.35 -22.06
N SER A 16 -34.72 36.25 -21.73
CA SER A 16 -35.86 36.01 -20.82
C SER A 16 -36.98 35.14 -21.38
N ASP A 17 -36.78 34.44 -22.49
CA ASP A 17 -37.75 33.51 -23.08
C ASP A 17 -37.02 32.23 -23.47
N GLY A 18 -37.52 31.09 -22.97
CA GLY A 18 -37.19 29.73 -23.43
C GLY A 18 -35.71 29.35 -23.41
N ALA A 19 -35.30 28.56 -22.42
CA ALA A 19 -33.95 27.98 -22.35
C ALA A 19 -33.70 26.94 -23.46
N GLU A 20 -33.44 27.39 -24.69
CA GLU A 20 -32.85 26.55 -25.73
C GLU A 20 -31.33 26.66 -25.62
N VAL A 21 -30.74 25.71 -24.89
CA VAL A 21 -29.29 25.51 -24.86
C VAL A 21 -28.90 24.90 -26.20
N GLU A 22 -28.55 25.73 -27.19
CA GLU A 22 -27.88 25.26 -28.41
C GLU A 22 -26.51 24.70 -28.02
N LEU A 23 -26.44 23.38 -27.81
CA LEU A 23 -25.21 22.62 -27.66
C LEU A 23 -24.43 22.70 -28.98
N SER A 24 -23.64 23.75 -29.13
CA SER A 24 -22.82 23.95 -30.32
C SER A 24 -21.88 22.75 -30.55
N ALA A 25 -21.74 22.30 -31.79
CA ALA A 25 -20.83 21.23 -32.21
C ALA A 25 -19.40 21.30 -31.59
N PRO A 26 -18.75 22.47 -31.42
CA PRO A 26 -17.45 22.53 -30.75
C PRO A 26 -17.49 22.14 -29.26
N VAL A 27 -18.60 22.38 -28.56
CA VAL A 27 -18.76 21.96 -27.15
C VAL A 27 -18.87 20.44 -27.06
N LEU A 28 -19.60 19.79 -27.98
CA LEU A 28 -19.66 18.32 -28.03
C LEU A 28 -18.31 17.69 -28.35
N GLN A 29 -17.52 18.32 -29.22
CA GLN A 29 -16.16 17.87 -29.52
C GLN A 29 -15.21 18.02 -28.31
N GLU A 30 -15.29 19.13 -27.56
CA GLU A 30 -14.55 19.33 -26.31
C GLU A 30 -14.95 18.33 -25.22
N ILE A 31 -16.25 18.04 -25.07
CA ILE A 31 -16.77 17.02 -24.15
C ILE A 31 -16.25 15.63 -24.56
N TYR A 32 -16.29 15.29 -25.84
CA TYR A 32 -15.76 14.02 -26.34
C TYR A 32 -14.25 13.89 -26.09
N LEU A 33 -13.46 14.92 -26.42
CA LEU A 33 -12.01 14.92 -26.20
C LEU A 33 -11.65 14.93 -24.71
N SER A 34 -12.43 15.58 -23.85
CA SER A 34 -12.24 15.53 -22.39
C SER A 34 -12.61 14.15 -21.83
N GLY A 35 -13.67 13.53 -22.33
CA GLY A 35 -14.05 12.14 -22.03
C GLY A 35 -12.96 11.15 -22.42
N LEU A 36 -12.41 11.26 -23.64
CA LEU A 36 -11.31 10.43 -24.11
C LEU A 36 -10.03 10.61 -23.26
N ARG A 37 -9.69 11.86 -22.91
CA ARG A 37 -8.57 12.16 -22.00
C ARG A 37 -8.78 11.55 -20.61
N SER A 38 -10.00 11.64 -20.07
CA SER A 38 -10.35 11.06 -18.78
C SER A 38 -10.25 9.53 -18.80
N TRP A 39 -10.81 8.91 -19.84
CA TRP A 39 -10.75 7.46 -20.03
C TRP A 39 -9.30 6.96 -20.15
N LYS A 40 -8.47 7.65 -20.95
CA LYS A 40 -7.03 7.36 -21.05
C LYS A 40 -6.33 7.47 -19.69
N ARG A 41 -6.62 8.51 -18.89
CA ARG A 41 -6.07 8.67 -17.54
C ARG A 41 -6.53 7.58 -16.58
N HIS A 42 -7.78 7.15 -16.69
CA HIS A 42 -8.31 6.07 -15.86
C HIS A 42 -7.62 4.74 -16.20
N LEU A 43 -7.50 4.42 -17.49
CA LEU A 43 -6.80 3.23 -17.95
C LEU A 43 -5.32 3.24 -17.53
N SER A 44 -4.64 4.39 -17.64
CA SER A 44 -3.26 4.54 -17.20
C SER A 44 -3.09 4.36 -15.71
N ARG A 45 -4.02 4.88 -14.88
CA ARG A 45 -3.99 4.68 -13.42
C ARG A 45 -4.20 3.21 -13.07
N PHE A 46 -5.22 2.58 -13.65
CA PHE A 46 -5.46 1.15 -13.48
C PHE A 46 -4.24 0.31 -13.86
N TRP A 47 -3.60 0.61 -14.99
CA TRP A 47 -2.41 -0.10 -15.43
C TRP A 47 -1.23 0.12 -14.47
N ASN A 48 -1.02 1.36 -14.00
CA ASN A 48 0.01 1.65 -13.00
C ASN A 48 -0.26 0.94 -11.67
N ASP A 49 -1.51 0.90 -11.21
CA ASP A 49 -1.91 0.20 -9.99
C ASP A 49 -1.69 -1.31 -10.11
N PHE A 50 -1.95 -1.87 -11.29
CA PHE A 50 -1.66 -3.27 -11.59
C PHE A 50 -0.15 -3.55 -11.60
N LEU A 51 0.64 -2.75 -12.33
CA LEU A 51 2.09 -2.90 -12.40
C LEU A 51 2.77 -2.73 -11.04
N THR A 52 2.39 -1.71 -10.29
CA THR A 52 2.92 -1.47 -8.94
C THR A 52 2.50 -2.56 -7.96
N GLY A 53 1.29 -3.12 -8.12
CA GLY A 53 0.79 -4.18 -7.26
C GLY A 53 1.46 -5.54 -7.44
N VAL A 54 2.07 -5.77 -8.60
CA VAL A 54 2.76 -7.01 -8.98
C VAL A 54 4.27 -6.96 -8.71
N PHE A 55 4.83 -5.75 -8.55
CA PHE A 55 6.23 -5.53 -8.26
C PHE A 55 6.65 -6.23 -6.95
N PRO A 56 7.83 -6.89 -6.86
CA PRO A 56 8.96 -6.89 -7.80
C PRO A 56 8.87 -7.88 -8.96
N ALA A 57 7.81 -8.68 -9.06
CA ALA A 57 7.59 -9.54 -10.22
C ALA A 57 7.17 -8.70 -11.45
N SER A 58 7.32 -9.26 -12.65
CA SER A 58 6.86 -8.63 -13.90
C SER A 58 5.67 -9.41 -14.49
N PRO A 59 4.73 -8.76 -15.20
CA PRO A 59 3.68 -9.49 -15.92
C PRO A 59 4.21 -10.52 -16.92
N LEU A 60 5.42 -10.28 -17.46
CA LEU A 60 6.12 -11.23 -18.33
C LEU A 60 6.48 -12.53 -17.60
N SER A 61 6.76 -12.48 -16.30
CA SER A 61 7.02 -13.69 -15.51
C SER A 61 5.80 -14.62 -15.41
N TRP A 62 4.58 -14.06 -15.44
CA TRP A 62 3.36 -14.87 -15.51
C TRP A 62 3.24 -15.59 -16.87
N LEU A 63 3.53 -14.89 -17.97
CA LEU A 63 3.53 -15.48 -19.31
C LEU A 63 4.57 -16.60 -19.44
N PHE A 64 5.77 -16.40 -18.87
CA PHE A 64 6.80 -17.42 -18.83
C PHE A 64 6.35 -18.64 -18.04
N LEU A 65 5.80 -18.44 -16.84
CA LEU A 65 5.27 -19.51 -16.01
C LEU A 65 4.14 -20.28 -16.71
N PHE A 66 3.19 -19.57 -17.30
CA PHE A 66 2.08 -20.17 -18.05
C PHE A 66 2.61 -20.99 -19.24
N SER A 67 3.55 -20.44 -20.02
CA SER A 67 4.15 -21.14 -21.16
C SER A 67 4.92 -22.38 -20.73
N ALA A 68 5.64 -22.32 -19.61
CA ALA A 68 6.34 -23.48 -19.05
C ALA A 68 5.36 -24.58 -18.61
N ILE A 69 4.23 -24.20 -18.00
CA ILE A 69 3.17 -25.15 -17.63
C ILE A 69 2.52 -25.78 -18.87
N GLN A 70 2.27 -25.01 -19.92
CA GLN A 70 1.76 -25.54 -21.20
C GLN A 70 2.75 -26.51 -21.85
N LEU A 71 4.05 -26.18 -21.85
CA LEU A 71 5.09 -27.05 -22.38
C LEU A 71 5.21 -28.35 -21.57
N ALA A 72 5.17 -28.27 -20.23
CA ALA A 72 5.19 -29.43 -19.36
C ALA A 72 3.98 -30.35 -19.62
N TRP A 73 2.80 -29.77 -19.81
CA TRP A 73 1.59 -30.50 -20.17
C TRP A 73 1.72 -31.18 -21.54
N PHE A 74 2.29 -30.50 -22.54
CA PHE A 74 2.56 -31.08 -23.86
C PHE A 74 3.54 -32.27 -23.79
N LEU A 75 4.50 -32.22 -22.88
CA LEU A 75 5.47 -33.29 -22.63
C LEU A 75 4.94 -34.42 -21.72
N GLN A 76 3.67 -34.38 -21.33
CA GLN A 76 3.04 -35.33 -20.39
C GLN A 76 3.76 -35.43 -19.04
N LEU A 77 4.48 -34.37 -18.66
CA LEU A 77 4.97 -34.21 -17.30
C LEU A 77 3.83 -33.61 -16.48
N ASP A 78 3.59 -34.16 -15.29
CA ASP A 78 2.61 -33.61 -14.34
C ASP A 78 3.29 -32.70 -13.30
N PRO A 79 3.61 -31.44 -13.63
CA PRO A 79 4.23 -30.51 -12.69
C PRO A 79 3.29 -30.12 -11.54
N SER A 80 2.00 -30.39 -11.68
CA SER A 80 0.94 -29.93 -10.77
C SER A 80 0.57 -30.93 -9.67
N LEU A 81 1.20 -32.12 -9.64
CA LEU A 81 0.91 -33.18 -8.66
C LEU A 81 -0.61 -33.47 -8.52
N GLY A 82 -1.34 -33.47 -9.64
CA GLY A 82 -2.80 -33.71 -9.67
C GLY A 82 -3.68 -32.52 -9.29
N LEU A 83 -3.12 -31.36 -8.92
CA LEU A 83 -3.91 -30.16 -8.61
C LEU A 83 -4.64 -29.60 -9.84
N MET A 84 -4.07 -29.80 -11.03
CA MET A 84 -4.70 -29.38 -12.28
C MET A 84 -6.02 -30.12 -12.52
N GLU A 85 -6.09 -31.40 -12.15
CA GLU A 85 -7.30 -32.20 -12.32
C GLU A 85 -8.42 -31.76 -11.37
N LYS A 86 -8.09 -31.46 -10.10
CA LYS A 86 -9.03 -30.86 -9.16
C LYS A 86 -9.58 -29.51 -9.64
N ILE A 87 -8.74 -28.68 -10.28
CA ILE A 87 -9.19 -27.40 -10.85
C ILE A 87 -10.11 -27.64 -12.05
N LYS A 88 -9.84 -28.65 -12.88
CA LYS A 88 -10.71 -29.03 -14.01
C LYS A 88 -12.07 -29.54 -13.52
N GLU A 89 -12.12 -30.33 -12.45
CA GLU A 89 -13.36 -30.84 -11.85
C GLU A 89 -14.27 -29.73 -11.29
N LEU A 90 -13.67 -28.63 -10.84
CA LEU A 90 -14.39 -27.45 -10.34
C LEU A 90 -14.93 -26.56 -11.47
N LEU A 91 -14.50 -26.76 -12.72
CA LEU A 91 -14.91 -25.94 -13.86
C LEU A 91 -16.23 -26.44 -14.45
N PRO A 92 -17.18 -25.56 -14.84
CA PRO A 92 -18.45 -26.01 -15.40
C PRO A 92 -18.26 -26.80 -16.70
N ASP A 93 -19.10 -27.82 -16.89
CA ASP A 93 -19.02 -28.70 -18.04
C ASP A 93 -19.74 -28.09 -19.27
N TRP A 94 -19.08 -27.14 -19.94
CA TRP A 94 -19.52 -26.62 -21.25
C TRP A 94 -19.31 -27.71 -22.31
N GLY A 95 -20.34 -28.49 -22.62
CA GLY A 95 -20.28 -29.85 -23.21
C GLY A 95 -19.33 -30.12 -24.38
N GLY A 96 -18.88 -31.39 -24.45
CA GLY A 96 -18.39 -32.18 -25.61
C GLY A 96 -17.25 -31.65 -26.48
N GLN A 97 -17.29 -30.39 -26.93
CA GLN A 97 -16.43 -29.86 -27.98
C GLN A 97 -15.23 -29.03 -27.44
N HIS A 98 -15.17 -28.82 -26.12
CA HIS A 98 -14.22 -27.89 -25.49
C HIS A 98 -13.27 -28.52 -24.45
N HIS A 99 -13.01 -29.84 -24.49
CA HIS A 99 -12.09 -30.50 -23.55
C HIS A 99 -10.68 -29.88 -23.54
N GLY A 100 -10.17 -29.46 -24.70
CA GLY A 100 -8.90 -28.73 -24.80
C GLY A 100 -8.93 -27.34 -24.14
N LEU A 101 -10.02 -26.58 -24.33
CA LEU A 101 -10.16 -25.25 -23.71
C LEU A 101 -10.23 -25.33 -22.19
N ARG A 102 -10.92 -26.34 -21.64
CA ARG A 102 -10.95 -26.58 -20.19
C ARG A 102 -9.55 -26.86 -19.63
N GLY A 103 -8.72 -27.60 -20.37
CA GLY A 103 -7.32 -27.84 -20.01
C GLY A 103 -6.49 -26.55 -19.94
N VAL A 104 -6.63 -25.71 -20.97
CA VAL A 104 -5.93 -24.41 -21.03
C VAL A 104 -6.41 -23.46 -19.92
N LEU A 105 -7.71 -23.41 -19.65
CA LEU A 105 -8.29 -22.59 -18.58
C LEU A 105 -7.81 -23.04 -17.20
N ALA A 106 -7.82 -24.35 -16.92
CA ALA A 106 -7.29 -24.88 -15.68
C ALA A 106 -5.80 -24.54 -15.50
N ALA A 107 -5.01 -24.66 -16.57
CA ALA A 107 -3.60 -24.28 -16.56
C ALA A 107 -3.38 -22.79 -16.33
N ALA A 108 -4.23 -21.92 -16.89
CA ALA A 108 -4.16 -20.47 -16.67
C ALA A 108 -4.52 -20.10 -15.22
N LEU A 109 -5.51 -20.77 -14.63
CA LEU A 109 -5.88 -20.59 -13.22
C LEU A 109 -4.76 -21.06 -12.30
N PHE A 110 -4.21 -22.25 -12.54
CA PHE A 110 -3.09 -22.78 -11.76
C PHE A 110 -1.85 -21.86 -11.85
N ALA A 111 -1.48 -21.42 -13.05
CA ALA A 111 -0.39 -20.47 -13.26
C ALA A 111 -0.62 -19.16 -12.50
N SER A 112 -1.85 -18.62 -12.55
CA SER A 112 -2.22 -17.41 -11.81
C SER A 112 -2.13 -17.58 -10.30
N CYS A 113 -2.58 -18.72 -9.75
CA CYS A 113 -2.45 -19.03 -8.33
C CYS A 113 -0.99 -19.15 -7.89
N LEU A 114 -0.16 -19.89 -8.65
CA LEU A 114 1.26 -20.06 -8.34
C LEU A 114 2.01 -18.72 -8.43
N TRP A 115 1.73 -17.92 -9.46
CA TRP A 115 2.31 -16.59 -9.61
C TRP A 115 1.88 -15.63 -8.49
N GLY A 116 0.60 -15.66 -8.10
CA GLY A 116 0.11 -14.90 -6.94
C GLY A 116 0.81 -15.31 -5.64
N ALA A 117 1.02 -16.62 -5.43
CA ALA A 117 1.78 -17.12 -4.28
C ALA A 117 3.25 -16.65 -4.30
N LEU A 118 3.90 -16.63 -5.48
CA LEU A 118 5.24 -16.08 -5.66
C LEU A 118 5.29 -14.58 -5.31
N ILE A 119 4.33 -13.80 -5.79
CA ILE A 119 4.23 -12.36 -5.46
C ILE A 119 4.03 -12.18 -3.96
N PHE A 120 3.16 -12.98 -3.34
CA PHE A 120 2.92 -12.92 -1.91
C PHE A 120 4.18 -13.24 -1.10
N THR A 121 4.93 -14.29 -1.46
CA THR A 121 6.17 -14.63 -0.76
C THR A 121 7.25 -13.55 -0.94
N LEU A 122 7.37 -12.95 -2.11
CA LEU A 122 8.27 -11.81 -2.35
C LEU A 122 7.90 -10.59 -1.51
N HIS A 123 6.62 -10.25 -1.40
CA HIS A 123 6.15 -9.17 -0.53
C HIS A 123 6.46 -9.43 0.94
N VAL A 124 6.24 -10.66 1.42
CA VAL A 124 6.57 -11.05 2.79
C VAL A 124 8.08 -10.98 3.03
N ALA A 125 8.89 -11.49 2.10
CA ALA A 125 10.34 -11.44 2.19
C ALA A 125 10.86 -9.99 2.24
N LEU A 126 10.38 -9.12 1.34
CA LEU A 126 10.71 -7.70 1.36
C LEU A 126 10.26 -7.03 2.65
N ARG A 127 9.07 -7.35 3.17
CA ARG A 127 8.58 -6.80 4.43
C ARG A 127 9.48 -7.17 5.61
N LEU A 128 9.93 -8.43 5.68
CA LEU A 128 10.86 -8.89 6.71
C LEU A 128 12.21 -8.20 6.58
N LEU A 129 12.74 -8.09 5.36
CA LEU A 129 13.99 -7.37 5.10
C LEU A 129 13.87 -5.89 5.52
N LEU A 130 12.79 -5.20 5.14
CA LEU A 130 12.58 -3.79 5.46
C LEU A 130 12.26 -3.54 6.95
N SER A 131 11.94 -4.58 7.73
CA SER A 131 11.74 -4.46 9.18
C SER A 131 13.05 -4.37 9.98
N TYR A 132 14.20 -4.63 9.34
CA TYR A 132 15.50 -4.52 9.99
C TYR A 132 15.93 -3.06 10.16
N HIS A 133 16.09 -2.64 11.42
CA HIS A 133 16.51 -1.28 11.78
C HIS A 133 17.92 -1.20 12.38
N GLY A 134 18.69 -2.31 12.40
CA GLY A 134 20.02 -2.33 13.05
C GLY A 134 21.00 -1.33 12.42
N TRP A 135 20.87 -1.09 11.11
CA TRP A 135 21.68 -0.14 10.37
C TRP A 135 21.52 1.33 10.84
N LEU A 136 20.40 1.69 11.46
CA LEU A 136 20.11 3.08 11.88
C LEU A 136 20.99 3.51 13.07
N LEU A 137 21.39 2.55 13.91
CA LEU A 137 22.17 2.80 15.12
C LEU A 137 23.68 2.63 14.89
N GLU A 138 24.09 2.21 13.69
CA GLU A 138 25.50 2.01 13.35
C GLU A 138 26.21 3.34 13.07
N PRO A 139 27.49 3.49 13.48
CA PRO A 139 28.28 4.67 13.16
C PRO A 139 28.53 4.77 11.66
N HIS A 140 28.49 6.00 11.13
CA HIS A 140 28.74 6.27 9.72
C HIS A 140 30.16 5.83 9.32
N GLY A 141 30.28 5.06 8.24
CA GLY A 141 31.56 4.64 7.66
C GLY A 141 32.01 3.21 7.96
N ALA A 142 31.47 2.56 9.00
CA ALA A 142 31.80 1.17 9.34
C ALA A 142 30.54 0.30 9.38
N MET A 143 30.19 -0.32 8.25
CA MET A 143 29.04 -1.25 8.20
C MET A 143 29.40 -2.61 8.77
N SER A 144 28.56 -3.10 9.69
CA SER A 144 28.67 -4.45 10.22
C SER A 144 28.42 -5.50 9.14
N SER A 145 28.99 -6.70 9.29
CA SER A 145 28.72 -7.85 8.40
C SER A 145 27.22 -8.16 8.22
N PRO A 146 26.35 -8.16 9.26
CA PRO A 146 24.92 -8.37 9.06
C PRO A 146 24.24 -7.25 8.26
N THR A 147 24.65 -5.99 8.44
CA THR A 147 24.12 -4.88 7.64
C THR A 147 24.53 -5.00 6.18
N LYS A 148 25.75 -5.49 5.89
CA LYS A 148 26.20 -5.78 4.51
C LYS A 148 25.39 -6.91 3.86
N THR A 149 25.14 -8.02 4.57
CA THR A 149 24.35 -9.13 4.04
C THR A 149 22.89 -8.73 3.84
N TRP A 150 22.31 -7.99 4.79
CA TRP A 150 20.99 -7.39 4.67
C TRP A 150 20.89 -6.50 3.41
N LEU A 151 21.84 -5.59 3.20
CA LEU A 151 21.85 -4.71 2.03
C LEU A 151 21.92 -5.49 0.72
N ALA A 152 22.74 -6.55 0.67
CA ALA A 152 22.83 -7.43 -0.49
C ALA A 152 21.49 -8.14 -0.76
N LEU A 153 20.82 -8.66 0.27
CA LEU A 153 19.50 -9.28 0.15
C LEU A 153 18.46 -8.27 -0.32
N VAL A 154 18.39 -7.08 0.28
CA VAL A 154 17.47 -6.02 -0.16
C VAL A 154 17.68 -5.72 -1.64
N ARG A 155 18.93 -5.59 -2.12
CA ARG A 155 19.22 -5.36 -3.54
C ARG A 155 18.77 -6.48 -4.48
N ILE A 156 18.84 -7.73 -4.04
CA ILE A 156 18.39 -8.90 -4.82
C ILE A 156 16.86 -8.91 -4.91
N PHE A 157 16.16 -8.70 -3.79
CA PHE A 157 14.70 -8.81 -3.71
C PHE A 157 13.96 -7.56 -4.18
N SER A 158 14.62 -6.39 -4.21
CA SER A 158 13.99 -5.12 -4.61
C SER A 158 13.71 -5.01 -6.11
N GLY A 159 14.16 -5.95 -6.94
CA GLY A 159 13.93 -5.89 -8.39
C GLY A 159 14.68 -4.73 -9.07
N ARG A 160 14.44 -4.55 -10.37
CA ARG A 160 15.09 -3.51 -11.20
C ARG A 160 14.05 -2.47 -11.61
N HIS A 161 14.43 -1.19 -11.56
CA HIS A 161 13.59 -0.03 -11.96
C HIS A 161 12.25 0.07 -11.19
N PRO A 162 12.27 0.40 -9.88
CA PRO A 162 11.05 0.65 -9.14
C PRO A 162 10.30 1.87 -9.71
N MET A 163 8.98 1.77 -9.80
CA MET A 163 8.11 2.90 -10.12
C MET A 163 7.65 3.59 -8.83
N LEU A 164 7.00 4.75 -8.97
CA LEU A 164 6.37 5.43 -7.84
C LEU A 164 5.35 4.49 -7.18
N PHE A 165 5.43 4.36 -5.84
CA PHE A 165 4.60 3.47 -5.00
C PHE A 165 4.82 1.95 -5.15
N SER A 166 5.81 1.48 -5.91
CA SER A 166 6.07 0.03 -6.08
C SER A 166 6.28 -0.75 -4.78
N TYR A 167 6.84 -0.15 -3.74
CA TYR A 167 7.10 -0.83 -2.46
C TYR A 167 6.01 -0.62 -1.41
N GLN A 168 4.94 0.13 -1.70
CA GLN A 168 3.96 0.54 -0.70
C GLN A 168 3.32 -0.66 0.02
N ARG A 169 3.13 -1.78 -0.71
CA ARG A 169 2.60 -3.04 -0.16
C ARG A 169 3.63 -3.84 0.63
N SER A 170 4.91 -3.68 0.31
CA SER A 170 6.03 -4.34 0.97
C SER A 170 6.43 -3.69 2.29
N LEU A 171 6.01 -2.44 2.56
CA LEU A 171 6.37 -1.75 3.79
C LEU A 171 5.86 -2.50 5.04
N PRO A 172 6.68 -2.59 6.09
CA PRO A 172 6.22 -3.14 7.37
C PRO A 172 5.16 -2.25 7.99
N ARG A 173 4.25 -2.86 8.75
CA ARG A 173 3.29 -2.10 9.57
C ARG A 173 4.04 -1.41 10.70
N GLN A 174 3.54 -0.26 11.12
CA GLN A 174 4.11 0.45 12.26
C GLN A 174 3.95 -0.39 13.54
N PRO A 175 5.03 -0.73 14.25
CA PRO A 175 4.94 -1.52 15.46
C PRO A 175 4.36 -0.70 16.62
N VAL A 176 3.64 -1.39 17.52
CA VAL A 176 3.18 -0.81 18.78
C VAL A 176 4.25 -1.08 19.86
N PRO A 177 4.88 -0.04 20.44
CA PRO A 177 5.91 -0.22 21.46
C PRO A 177 5.35 -0.83 22.75
N SER A 178 6.19 -1.48 23.56
CA SER A 178 5.79 -1.95 24.89
C SER A 178 5.40 -0.77 25.79
N VAL A 179 4.29 -0.87 26.52
CA VAL A 179 3.89 0.21 27.45
C VAL A 179 4.91 0.41 28.55
N GLN A 180 5.56 -0.67 29.02
CA GLN A 180 6.61 -0.57 30.03
C GLN A 180 7.79 0.26 29.52
N ASP A 181 8.21 0.01 28.27
CA ASP A 181 9.29 0.78 27.64
C ASP A 181 8.89 2.23 27.41
N THR A 182 7.65 2.46 26.97
CA THR A 182 7.11 3.81 26.79
C THR A 182 7.07 4.58 28.10
N VAL A 183 6.59 3.98 29.19
CA VAL A 183 6.53 4.61 30.51
C VAL A 183 7.92 4.89 31.06
N ARG A 184 8.86 3.95 30.92
CA ARG A 184 10.27 4.18 31.28
C ARG A 184 10.86 5.38 30.54
N LYS A 185 10.73 5.41 29.22
CA LYS A 185 11.24 6.52 28.38
C LYS A 185 10.54 7.84 28.70
N TYR A 186 9.25 7.80 29.02
CA TYR A 186 8.52 8.97 29.50
C TYR A 186 9.14 9.52 30.78
N LEU A 187 9.37 8.69 31.80
CA LEU A 187 10.01 9.11 33.05
C LEU A 187 11.43 9.65 32.81
N GLU A 188 12.23 8.99 31.96
CA GLU A 188 13.55 9.49 31.55
C GLU A 188 13.46 10.88 30.89
N SER A 189 12.44 11.12 30.06
CA SER A 189 12.26 12.39 29.34
C SER A 189 11.81 13.55 30.22
N VAL A 190 11.01 13.29 31.25
CA VAL A 190 10.52 14.33 32.17
C VAL A 190 11.47 14.59 33.34
N ARG A 191 12.36 13.63 33.65
CA ARG A 191 13.34 13.76 34.75
C ARG A 191 14.13 15.06 34.74
N PRO A 192 14.71 15.56 33.63
CA PRO A 192 15.46 16.82 33.65
C PRO A 192 14.58 18.07 33.76
N ILE A 193 13.26 17.94 33.65
CA ILE A 193 12.32 19.07 33.64
C ILE A 193 11.65 19.24 35.02
N LEU A 194 11.45 18.14 35.74
CA LEU A 194 10.72 18.11 37.00
C LEU A 194 11.63 18.27 38.22
N SER A 195 11.08 18.85 39.29
CA SER A 195 11.68 18.79 40.62
C SER A 195 11.68 17.33 41.14
N ASP A 196 12.48 17.05 42.18
CA ASP A 196 12.53 15.70 42.75
C ASP A 196 11.17 15.27 43.32
N GLU A 197 10.47 16.17 44.02
CA GLU A 197 9.14 15.90 44.59
C GLU A 197 8.09 15.61 43.49
N ASP A 198 8.06 16.43 42.44
CA ASP A 198 7.12 16.23 41.31
C ASP A 198 7.44 14.97 40.52
N PHE A 199 8.73 14.64 40.37
CA PHE A 199 9.16 13.44 39.70
C PHE A 199 8.72 12.19 40.47
N ASP A 200 8.91 12.15 41.79
CA ASP A 200 8.51 11.02 42.63
C ASP A 200 6.99 10.81 42.55
N TRP A 201 6.22 11.89 42.62
CA TRP A 201 4.77 11.83 42.41
C TRP A 201 4.39 11.29 41.02
N THR A 202 5.04 11.79 39.96
CA THR A 202 4.80 11.35 38.58
C THR A 202 5.17 9.88 38.39
N ALA A 203 6.24 9.42 39.03
CA ALA A 203 6.67 8.02 39.00
C ALA A 203 5.63 7.10 39.64
N VAL A 204 5.03 7.50 40.77
CA VAL A 204 3.94 6.76 41.42
C VAL A 204 2.74 6.63 40.48
N LEU A 205 2.29 7.74 39.87
CA LEU A 205 1.17 7.73 38.92
C LEU A 205 1.46 6.84 37.70
N ALA A 206 2.68 6.90 37.17
CA ALA A 206 3.09 6.08 36.05
C ALA A 206 3.04 4.58 36.37
N GLN A 207 3.45 4.19 37.59
CA GLN A 207 3.35 2.81 38.06
C GLN A 207 1.89 2.38 38.27
N GLU A 208 1.06 3.27 38.80
CA GLU A 208 -0.37 3.00 38.96
C GLU A 208 -1.06 2.79 37.60
N PHE A 209 -0.75 3.62 36.61
CA PHE A 209 -1.21 3.46 35.23
C PHE A 209 -0.82 2.10 34.65
N LEU A 210 0.45 1.69 34.82
CA LEU A 210 0.95 0.39 34.36
C LEU A 210 0.19 -0.78 34.98
N ARG A 211 -0.18 -0.67 36.27
CA ARG A 211 -0.89 -1.72 37.00
C ARG A 211 -2.37 -1.80 36.64
N LEU A 212 -3.03 -0.66 36.50
CA LEU A 212 -4.50 -0.59 36.43
C LEU A 212 -5.05 -0.57 35.00
N GLN A 213 -4.47 0.24 34.11
CA GLN A 213 -5.12 0.62 32.84
C GLN A 213 -4.31 0.22 31.61
N ALA A 214 -2.99 0.20 31.71
CA ALA A 214 -2.08 0.02 30.58
C ALA A 214 -2.36 -1.25 29.75
N SER A 215 -2.67 -2.37 30.40
CA SER A 215 -2.89 -3.66 29.71
C SER A 215 -4.08 -3.62 28.76
N LEU A 216 -5.21 -3.06 29.23
CA LEU A 216 -6.46 -2.93 28.47
C LEU A 216 -6.31 -1.92 27.32
N LEU A 217 -5.70 -0.77 27.58
CA LEU A 217 -5.43 0.23 26.53
C LEU A 217 -4.46 -0.28 25.46
N GLN A 218 -3.41 -0.99 25.88
CA GLN A 218 -2.46 -1.60 24.95
C GLN A 218 -3.11 -2.69 24.10
N TRP A 219 -4.07 -3.44 24.66
CA TRP A 219 -4.82 -4.44 23.92
C TRP A 219 -5.65 -3.79 22.80
N TYR A 220 -6.39 -2.71 23.10
CA TYR A 220 -7.11 -1.96 22.07
C TYR A 220 -6.18 -1.39 21.00
N LEU A 221 -5.01 -0.87 21.40
CA LEU A 221 -4.04 -0.32 20.48
C LEU A 221 -3.47 -1.38 19.52
N ARG A 222 -3.15 -2.57 20.05
CA ARG A 222 -2.72 -3.73 19.24
C ARG A 222 -3.82 -4.17 18.29
N LEU A 223 -5.06 -4.27 18.75
CA LEU A 223 -6.18 -4.61 17.89
C LEU A 223 -6.29 -3.63 16.72
N LYS A 224 -6.25 -2.31 16.98
CA LYS A 224 -6.26 -1.29 15.93
C LYS A 224 -5.07 -1.42 14.96
N SER A 225 -3.87 -1.74 15.47
CA SER A 225 -2.68 -1.94 14.63
C SER A 225 -2.80 -3.11 13.64
N TRP A 226 -3.72 -4.05 13.85
CA TRP A 226 -3.97 -5.13 12.91
C TRP A 226 -4.78 -4.70 11.69
N TRP A 227 -5.63 -3.67 11.85
CA TRP A 227 -6.52 -3.15 10.82
C TRP A 227 -5.94 -1.98 10.03
N ALA A 228 -4.90 -1.32 10.55
CA ALA A 228 -4.23 -0.19 9.89
C ALA A 228 -2.77 -0.50 9.55
N SER A 229 -2.26 0.04 8.44
CA SER A 229 -0.82 0.00 8.11
C SER A 229 0.00 0.85 9.09
N ASN A 230 -0.56 2.00 9.48
CA ASN A 230 -0.07 2.90 10.52
C ASN A 230 -1.24 3.19 11.46
N TYR A 231 -1.11 2.82 12.73
CA TYR A 231 -2.21 2.95 13.70
C TYR A 231 -2.38 4.38 14.23
N VAL A 232 -1.44 5.27 13.95
CA VAL A 232 -1.41 6.66 14.46
C VAL A 232 -1.91 7.66 13.42
N SER A 233 -1.79 7.37 12.13
CA SER A 233 -2.03 8.34 11.05
C SER A 233 -3.38 9.05 11.12
N ASP A 234 -4.47 8.32 11.33
CA ASP A 234 -5.82 8.86 11.41
C ASP A 234 -5.99 9.76 12.63
N TRP A 235 -5.54 9.30 13.79
CA TRP A 235 -5.57 10.11 15.02
C TRP A 235 -4.65 11.33 14.93
N TRP A 236 -3.50 11.20 14.30
CA TRP A 236 -2.57 12.29 14.13
C TRP A 236 -3.19 13.40 13.27
N GLU A 237 -3.75 13.03 12.12
CA GLU A 237 -4.43 13.97 11.24
C GLU A 237 -5.59 14.68 11.96
N GLU A 238 -6.46 13.91 12.61
CA GLU A 238 -7.64 14.47 13.27
C GLU A 238 -7.28 15.35 14.48
N PHE A 239 -6.53 14.81 15.43
CA PHE A 239 -6.32 15.47 16.73
C PHE A 239 -5.23 16.54 16.69
N VAL A 240 -4.18 16.37 15.88
CA VAL A 240 -3.08 17.35 15.83
C VAL A 240 -3.43 18.51 14.89
N TYR A 241 -4.06 18.23 13.75
CA TYR A 241 -4.29 19.26 12.73
C TYR A 241 -5.76 19.68 12.64
N LEU A 242 -6.68 18.74 12.39
CA LEU A 242 -8.05 19.11 12.00
C LEU A 242 -8.91 19.63 13.16
N ARG A 243 -8.62 19.21 14.39
CA ARG A 243 -9.39 19.61 15.58
C ARG A 243 -8.96 20.95 16.16
N SER A 244 -7.75 21.41 15.86
CA SER A 244 -7.23 22.69 16.33
C SER A 244 -8.03 23.85 15.75
N ARG A 245 -8.36 24.84 16.59
CA ARG A 245 -9.07 26.07 16.18
C ARG A 245 -8.14 27.26 16.00
N ASN A 246 -6.84 27.07 16.18
CA ASN A 246 -5.85 28.13 16.06
C ASN A 246 -5.60 28.49 14.58
N PRO A 247 -5.23 29.75 14.27
CA PRO A 247 -4.92 30.16 12.89
C PRO A 247 -3.80 29.32 12.28
N LEU A 248 -4.07 28.70 11.12
CA LEU A 248 -3.13 27.78 10.44
C LEU A 248 -1.83 28.47 9.99
N MET A 249 -1.94 29.71 9.50
CA MET A 249 -0.83 30.45 8.87
C MET A 249 0.39 30.63 9.79
N VAL A 250 0.17 30.79 11.09
CA VAL A 250 1.24 31.03 12.08
C VAL A 250 1.59 29.75 12.83
N ASN A 251 0.61 28.89 13.13
CA ASN A 251 0.78 27.80 14.08
C ASN A 251 1.06 26.44 13.44
N SER A 252 0.86 26.28 12.13
CA SER A 252 0.96 24.96 11.48
C SER A 252 1.61 24.98 10.09
N ASN A 253 1.42 26.04 9.32
CA ASN A 253 2.02 26.14 8.00
C ASN A 253 3.55 26.32 8.11
N TYR A 254 4.30 25.52 7.37
CA TYR A 254 5.75 25.66 7.24
C TYR A 254 6.11 26.43 5.95
N TYR A 255 7.22 27.16 5.98
CA TYR A 255 7.83 27.74 4.79
C TYR A 255 9.32 27.38 4.77
N MET A 256 9.86 27.12 3.57
CA MET A 256 11.31 27.06 3.36
C MET A 256 11.73 28.40 2.75
N MET A 257 12.64 29.10 3.42
CA MET A 257 13.30 30.32 2.92
C MET A 257 14.60 29.98 2.21
#